data_AF-A0A820FAH5-F1
#
_entry.id   AF-A0A820FAH5-F1
#
_cell.length_a   1.000
_cell.length_b   1.000
_cell.length_c   1.000
_cell.angle_alpha   90.00
_cell.angle_beta   90.00
_cell.angle_gamma   90.00
#
_symmetry.space_group_name_H-M   'P 1'
#
loop_
_entity.id
_entity.type
_entity.pdbx_description
1 polymer ?
#
loop_
_entity_poly.entity_id
_entity_poly.type
_entity_poly.pdbx_seq_one_letter_code
_entity_poly.pdbx_strand_id
1 'polypeptide(L)'
;MVPQAFLIDFVRLKSPHTSDNIQRLTENILDHFNIKEKVYRIITDNASSMIKAYKFGLTVDEGHPMNDDQGDKLILSNHSTFDSCD
;
A
#
# COMPACT_ATOMS: atom_id res chain seq x y z
N MET A 1 -25.16 14.79 -0.16
CA MET A 1 -25.02 13.44 -0.73
C MET A 1 -24.77 12.48 0.44
N VAL A 2 -25.54 11.41 0.57
CA VAL A 2 -25.34 10.42 1.65
C VAL A 2 -24.30 9.40 1.17
N PRO A 3 -23.27 9.05 1.97
CA PRO A 3 -22.30 8.02 1.59
C PRO A 3 -23.00 6.67 1.37
N GLN A 4 -22.67 6.00 0.28
CA GLN A 4 -23.08 4.61 0.04
C GLN A 4 -21.94 3.67 0.40
N ALA A 5 -22.26 2.55 1.02
CA ALA A 5 -21.31 1.52 1.39
C ALA A 5 -21.60 0.25 0.60
N PHE A 6 -20.55 -0.34 0.02
CA PHE A 6 -20.62 -1.59 -0.73
C PHE A 6 -19.57 -2.55 -0.20
N LEU A 7 -19.96 -3.82 -0.01
CA LEU A 7 -19.01 -4.89 0.25
C LEU A 7 -18.33 -5.25 -1.07
N ILE A 8 -17.02 -5.08 -1.15
CA ILE A 8 -16.23 -5.39 -2.36
C ILE A 8 -15.84 -6.86 -2.38
N ASP A 9 -15.31 -7.39 -1.28
CA ASP A 9 -14.89 -8.79 -1.17
C ASP A 9 -14.93 -9.26 0.30
N PHE A 10 -15.01 -10.59 0.49
CA PHE A 10 -14.94 -11.26 1.79
C PHE A 10 -14.09 -12.52 1.68
N VAL A 11 -12.84 -12.42 2.15
CA VAL A 11 -11.83 -13.47 1.99
C VAL A 11 -11.37 -14.01 3.34
N ARG A 12 -11.14 -15.34 3.39
CA ARG A 12 -10.46 -15.97 4.52
C ARG A 12 -8.97 -16.03 4.25
N LEU A 13 -8.19 -15.21 4.94
CA LEU A 13 -6.74 -15.33 4.93
C LEU A 13 -6.33 -16.59 5.72
N LYS A 14 -5.52 -17.46 5.11
CA LYS A 14 -4.88 -18.59 5.82
C LYS A 14 -3.56 -18.11 6.43
N SER A 15 -3.20 -18.63 7.60
CA SER A 15 -1.91 -18.33 8.23
C SER A 15 -0.74 -18.54 7.26
N PRO A 16 0.31 -17.68 7.31
CA PRO A 16 0.54 -16.66 8.33
C PRO A 16 -0.06 -15.28 8.00
N HIS A 17 -0.59 -14.60 9.03
CA HIS A 17 -1.19 -13.25 8.95
C HIS A 17 -0.14 -12.13 9.08
N THR A 18 0.87 -12.16 8.23
CA THR A 18 1.89 -11.12 8.17
C THR A 18 1.35 -9.85 7.51
N SER A 19 1.98 -8.70 7.77
CA SER A 19 1.67 -7.43 7.11
C SER A 19 1.70 -7.55 5.59
N ASP A 20 2.72 -8.20 5.07
CA ASP A 20 2.97 -8.31 3.63
C ASP A 20 1.90 -9.16 2.94
N ASN A 21 1.43 -10.23 3.62
CA ASN A 21 0.35 -11.06 3.11
C ASN A 21 -0.99 -10.32 3.09
N ILE A 22 -1.25 -9.49 4.12
CA ILE A 22 -2.46 -8.66 4.20
C ILE A 22 -2.44 -7.59 3.10
N GLN A 23 -1.30 -6.90 2.94
CA GLN A 23 -1.12 -5.87 1.92
C GLN A 23 -1.30 -6.47 0.52
N ARG A 24 -0.58 -7.55 0.20
CA ARG A 24 -0.66 -8.23 -1.09
C ARG A 24 -2.07 -8.72 -1.41
N LEU A 25 -2.78 -9.28 -0.42
CA LEU A 25 -4.18 -9.69 -0.60
C LEU A 25 -5.08 -8.50 -0.93
N THR A 26 -4.90 -7.39 -0.21
CA THR A 26 -5.67 -6.16 -0.43
C THR A 26 -5.40 -5.60 -1.82
N GLU A 27 -4.14 -5.50 -2.22
CA GLU A 27 -3.76 -5.02 -3.56
C GLU A 27 -4.38 -5.87 -4.67
N ASN A 28 -4.32 -7.20 -4.56
CA ASN A 28 -4.95 -8.09 -5.53
C ASN A 28 -6.47 -7.87 -5.65
N ILE A 29 -7.16 -7.63 -4.53
CA ILE A 29 -8.60 -7.32 -4.55
C ILE A 29 -8.82 -5.98 -5.27
N LEU A 30 -8.08 -4.93 -4.89
CA LEU A 30 -8.23 -3.61 -5.49
C LEU A 30 -7.90 -3.59 -6.99
N ASP A 31 -6.89 -4.36 -7.40
CA ASP A 31 -6.50 -4.55 -8.81
C ASP A 31 -7.59 -5.30 -9.58
N HIS A 32 -8.17 -6.36 -9.01
CA HIS A 32 -9.27 -7.11 -9.63
C HIS A 32 -10.49 -6.23 -9.94
N PHE A 33 -10.81 -5.27 -9.07
CA PHE A 33 -11.91 -4.32 -9.28
C PHE A 33 -11.50 -3.04 -10.03
N ASN A 34 -10.22 -2.88 -10.41
CA ASN A 34 -9.67 -1.69 -11.06
C ASN A 34 -9.95 -0.38 -10.26
N ILE A 35 -9.74 -0.47 -8.95
CA ILE A 35 -9.95 0.62 -7.98
C ILE A 35 -8.71 0.96 -7.15
N LYS A 36 -7.57 0.29 -7.36
CA LYS A 36 -6.34 0.53 -6.59
C LYS A 36 -5.94 2.01 -6.54
N GLU A 37 -5.90 2.66 -7.70
CA GLU A 37 -5.58 4.09 -7.84
C GLU A 37 -6.73 5.05 -7.43
N LYS A 38 -7.88 4.52 -7.00
CA LYS A 38 -9.06 5.30 -6.59
C LYS A 38 -9.27 5.30 -5.08
N VAL A 39 -8.38 4.66 -4.32
CA VAL A 39 -8.47 4.58 -2.85
C VAL A 39 -7.95 5.88 -2.25
N TYR A 40 -8.84 6.66 -1.65
CA TYR A 40 -8.47 7.88 -0.93
C TYR A 40 -7.95 7.61 0.49
N ARG A 41 -8.57 6.65 1.20
CA ARG A 41 -8.24 6.35 2.59
C ARG A 41 -8.57 4.90 2.93
N ILE A 42 -7.70 4.28 3.73
CA ILE A 42 -7.97 3.00 4.38
C ILE A 42 -8.19 3.22 5.88
N ILE A 43 -9.19 2.54 6.43
CA ILE A 43 -9.52 2.53 7.86
C ILE A 43 -9.39 1.10 8.35
N THR A 44 -8.52 0.85 9.33
CA THR A 44 -8.29 -0.47 9.93
C THR A 44 -8.35 -0.38 11.44
N ASP A 45 -8.33 -1.52 12.13
CA ASP A 45 -8.05 -1.56 13.56
C ASP A 45 -6.57 -1.28 13.86
N ASN A 46 -6.24 -1.24 15.15
CA ASN A 46 -4.88 -0.99 15.65
C ASN A 46 -4.03 -2.27 15.77
N ALA A 47 -4.38 -3.37 15.09
CA ALA A 47 -3.58 -4.58 15.13
C ALA A 47 -2.20 -4.33 14.49
N SER A 48 -1.13 -4.88 15.08
CA SER A 48 0.24 -4.59 14.66
C SER A 48 0.51 -4.96 13.19
N SER A 49 -0.04 -6.08 12.72
CA SER A 49 0.05 -6.49 11.31
C SER A 49 -0.71 -5.54 10.38
N MET A 50 -1.87 -5.03 10.80
CA MET A 50 -2.68 -4.08 10.01
C MET A 50 -1.98 -2.73 9.90
N ILE A 51 -1.49 -2.18 11.02
CA ILE A 51 -0.70 -0.95 11.02
C ILE A 51 0.48 -1.11 10.06
N LYS A 52 1.29 -2.17 10.19
CA LYS A 52 2.46 -2.41 9.32
C LYS A 52 2.09 -2.57 7.85
N ALA A 53 0.97 -3.23 7.53
CA ALA A 53 0.52 -3.43 6.15
C ALA A 53 0.20 -2.11 5.42
N TYR A 54 -0.18 -1.05 6.16
CA TYR A 54 -0.59 0.22 5.56
C TYR A 54 0.24 1.43 6.02
N LYS A 55 1.29 1.24 6.83
CA LYS A 55 2.18 2.32 7.31
C LYS A 55 3.06 2.92 6.20
N PHE A 56 3.21 2.25 5.05
CA PHE A 56 4.23 2.58 4.04
C PHE A 56 3.76 2.76 2.59
N GLY A 57 2.47 2.70 2.25
CA GLY A 57 2.09 2.52 0.83
C GLY A 57 0.79 3.11 0.32
N LEU A 58 0.04 3.89 1.12
CA LEU A 58 -1.10 4.65 0.61
C LEU A 58 -0.85 6.12 0.84
N THR A 59 0.24 6.58 0.23
CA THR A 59 0.48 8.00 0.00
C THR A 59 -0.59 8.48 -0.98
N VAL A 60 -1.69 9.03 -0.46
CA VAL A 60 -2.31 10.16 -1.16
C VAL A 60 -1.21 11.21 -1.23
N ASP A 61 -0.90 11.70 -2.42
CA ASP A 61 0.13 12.71 -2.69
C ASP A 61 -0.25 14.06 -2.02
N GLU A 62 -0.19 14.09 -0.69
CA GLU A 62 -0.24 15.30 0.10
C GLU A 62 1.10 15.40 0.86
N GLY A 63 1.99 16.22 0.30
CA GLY A 63 3.32 16.49 0.80
C GLY A 63 3.35 17.03 2.23
N HIS A 64 3.33 16.13 3.21
CA HIS A 64 3.72 16.41 4.58
C HIS A 64 4.81 15.44 5.03
N PRO A 65 6.08 15.88 5.11
CA PRO A 65 7.14 15.05 5.66
C PRO A 65 6.93 14.91 7.16
N MET A 66 6.51 13.73 7.59
CA MET A 66 6.67 13.31 8.98
C MET A 66 8.15 12.97 9.15
N ASN A 67 8.88 13.87 9.82
CA ASN A 67 10.25 13.63 10.26
C ASN A 67 10.25 12.58 11.38
N ASP A 68 10.39 11.31 11.02
CA ASP A 68 10.88 10.30 11.95
C ASP A 68 12.36 10.07 11.63
N ASP A 69 13.19 10.67 12.48
CA ASP A 69 14.64 10.46 12.56
C ASP A 69 14.92 8.98 12.86
N GLN A 70 15.42 8.23 11.87
CA GLN A 70 16.74 7.57 11.90
C GLN A 70 16.83 6.45 10.83
N GLY A 71 17.78 6.61 9.89
CA GLY A 71 18.60 5.50 9.37
C GLY A 71 18.05 4.63 8.23
N ASP A 72 18.09 5.15 6.99
CA ASP A 72 18.89 4.60 5.88
C ASP A 72 18.37 5.12 4.54
N LYS A 73 19.16 6.02 3.93
CA LYS A 73 18.93 6.50 2.57
C LYS A 73 19.25 5.38 1.58
N LEU A 74 18.24 4.65 1.14
CA LEU A 74 18.26 4.03 -0.19
C LEU A 74 17.52 4.94 -1.16
N ILE A 75 18.25 5.92 -1.69
CA ILE A 75 17.84 6.58 -2.93
C ILE A 75 18.01 5.55 -4.04
N LEU A 76 16.91 4.92 -4.45
CA LEU A 76 16.85 4.22 -5.74
C LEU A 76 16.86 5.30 -6.82
N SER A 77 18.06 5.80 -7.15
CA SER A 77 18.27 6.59 -8.36
C SER A 77 18.07 5.64 -9.54
N ASN A 78 16.99 5.87 -10.29
CA ASN A 78 16.79 5.31 -11.63
C ASN A 78 18.00 5.67 -12.50
N HIS A 79 18.95 4.75 -12.64
CA HIS A 79 19.96 4.84 -13.70
C HIS A 79 19.49 3.91 -14.83
N SER A 80 18.77 4.47 -15.81
CA SER A 80 18.66 3.83 -17.11
C SER A 80 20.02 3.95 -17.77
N THR A 81 20.88 2.94 -17.61
CA THR A 81 22.05 2.81 -18.48
C THR A 81 21.53 2.23 -19.79
N PHE A 82 21.17 3.13 -20.69
CA PHE A 82 21.03 2.87 -22.10
C PHE A 82 22.44 2.57 -22.63
N ASP A 83 22.85 1.30 -22.59
CA ASP A 83 24.03 0.87 -23.34
C ASP A 83 23.59 0.58 -24.78
N SER A 84 23.96 1.49 -25.67
CA SER A 84 24.03 1.26 -27.11
C SER A 84 25.48 0.95 -27.50
N CYS A 85 25.59 0.05 -28.48
CA CYS A 85 26.73 -0.25 -29.36
C CYS A 85 27.83 -1.16 -28.79
N ASP A 86 27.86 -2.42 -29.26
CA ASP A 86 28.65 -2.81 -30.45
C ASP A 86 27.87 -3.83 -31.30
#